data_AF-A0AAV6HZG4-F1
#
_entry.id   AF-A0AAV6HZG4-F1
#
_cell.length_a   1.000
_cell.length_b   1.000
_cell.length_c   1.000
_cell.angle_alpha   90.00
_cell.angle_beta   90.00
_cell.angle_gamma   90.00
#
_symmetry.space_group_name_H-M   'P 1'
#
loop_
_entity.id
_entity.type
_entity.pdbx_description
1 polymer ?
#
loop_
_entity_poly.entity_id
_entity_poly.type
_entity_poly.pdbx_seq_one_letter_code
_entity_poly.pdbx_strand_id
1 'polypeptide(L)'
;MEEGRSSSSSTNGNGLGENKKKKKVMVAIDESECSHYALDWALQNLIDTLANSDLCIFTVQPIADYSYLYASSFGAAPADLIRSFQENQQKFSLALLEKAKGICSKYGIVAETVTVVGNPNEAICEAVEKLNIQLLVLGSHSRGALKRALLGSVSNYCAHNAKCPVLVVKRPA
;
A
#
# COMPACT_ATOMS: atom_id res chain seq x y z
N MET A 1 36.49 -36.61 -53.58
CA MET A 1 35.61 -37.78 -53.50
C MET A 1 35.43 -38.03 -52.01
N GLU A 2 34.49 -37.28 -51.42
CA GLU A 2 33.12 -37.74 -51.04
C GLU A 2 33.18 -38.44 -49.68
N GLU A 3 32.36 -38.21 -48.66
CA GLU A 3 31.20 -37.37 -48.28
C GLU A 3 31.21 -37.46 -46.72
N GLY A 4 30.83 -36.48 -45.90
CA GLY A 4 29.47 -35.97 -45.72
C GLY A 4 28.81 -36.54 -44.44
N ARG A 5 28.28 -35.64 -43.59
CA ARG A 5 27.33 -35.83 -42.45
C ARG A 5 27.93 -36.43 -41.15
N SER A 6 27.51 -36.06 -39.94
CA SER A 6 26.30 -35.40 -39.45
C SER A 6 26.53 -34.70 -38.10
N SER A 7 25.75 -33.64 -37.91
CA SER A 7 25.45 -32.90 -36.67
C SER A 7 25.04 -33.77 -35.47
N SER A 8 25.48 -33.37 -34.27
CA SER A 8 24.65 -33.49 -33.06
C SER A 8 24.86 -32.30 -32.13
N SER A 9 23.87 -31.40 -32.19
CA SER A 9 23.61 -30.35 -31.22
C SER A 9 23.21 -30.97 -29.88
N SER A 10 24.00 -30.76 -28.84
CA SER A 10 23.60 -31.02 -27.46
C SER A 10 23.14 -29.72 -26.81
N THR A 11 21.92 -29.31 -27.13
CA THR A 11 21.13 -28.43 -26.28
C THR A 11 20.74 -29.20 -25.02
N ASN A 12 21.50 -29.04 -23.94
CA ASN A 12 21.00 -29.37 -22.61
C ASN A 12 20.26 -28.14 -22.07
N GLY A 13 18.97 -28.09 -22.37
CA GLY A 13 18.01 -27.40 -21.54
C GLY A 13 17.95 -28.11 -20.19
N ASN A 14 18.12 -27.36 -19.11
CA ASN A 14 17.56 -27.75 -17.83
C ASN A 14 17.03 -26.49 -17.16
N GLY A 15 15.77 -26.19 -17.49
CA GLY A 15 14.96 -25.26 -16.73
C GLY A 15 14.66 -25.87 -15.38
N LEU A 16 15.44 -25.50 -14.37
CA LEU A 16 14.92 -25.42 -13.02
C LEU A 16 14.20 -24.09 -12.93
N GLY A 17 12.87 -24.13 -13.02
CA GLY A 17 12.05 -23.01 -12.59
C GLY A 17 12.29 -22.81 -11.10
N GLU A 18 13.25 -21.96 -10.74
CA GLU A 18 13.27 -21.39 -9.41
C GLU A 18 11.90 -20.80 -9.17
N ASN A 19 11.23 -21.24 -8.10
CA ASN A 19 9.99 -20.64 -7.65
C ASN A 19 10.35 -19.24 -7.11
N LYS A 20 10.60 -18.31 -8.04
CA LYS A 20 11.12 -16.98 -7.75
C LYS A 20 10.07 -16.30 -6.89
N LYS A 21 10.43 -16.07 -5.62
CA LYS A 21 9.54 -15.43 -4.65
C LYS A 21 8.94 -14.19 -5.30
N LYS A 22 7.60 -14.15 -5.39
CA LYS A 22 6.89 -13.01 -5.99
C LYS A 22 7.32 -11.73 -5.28
N LYS A 23 7.46 -10.66 -6.07
CA LYS A 23 7.74 -9.34 -5.49
C LYS A 23 6.54 -8.92 -4.65
N LYS A 24 6.77 -8.18 -3.57
CA LYS A 24 5.69 -7.61 -2.76
C LYS A 24 5.62 -6.11 -2.98
N VAL A 25 4.47 -5.63 -3.42
CA VAL A 25 4.20 -4.20 -3.62
C VAL A 25 3.16 -3.78 -2.59
N MET A 26 3.40 -2.67 -1.91
CA MET A 26 2.44 -2.10 -0.95
C MET A 26 1.96 -0.75 -1.46
N VAL A 27 0.64 -0.55 -1.52
CA VAL A 27 0.03 0.75 -1.75
C VAL A 27 -0.59 1.20 -0.42
N ALA A 28 -0.06 2.25 0.18
CA ALA A 28 -0.64 2.79 1.41
C ALA A 28 -1.73 3.81 1.06
N ILE A 29 -2.92 3.61 1.63
CA ILE A 29 -4.12 4.41 1.36
C ILE A 29 -4.74 4.99 2.63
N ASP A 30 -5.37 6.14 2.43
CA ASP A 30 -6.16 6.87 3.41
C ASP A 30 -7.48 7.33 2.75
N GLU A 31 -8.25 8.17 3.43
CA GLU A 31 -9.50 8.71 2.88
C GLU A 31 -9.30 9.75 1.77
N SER A 32 -8.07 10.11 1.40
CA SER A 32 -7.80 11.17 0.44
C SER A 32 -7.95 10.73 -1.01
N GLU A 33 -8.39 11.63 -1.88
CA GLU A 33 -8.45 11.39 -3.32
C GLU A 33 -7.07 11.14 -3.94
N CYS A 34 -6.01 11.69 -3.34
CA CYS A 34 -4.64 11.51 -3.82
C CYS A 34 -4.13 10.07 -3.63
N SER A 35 -4.48 9.42 -2.51
CA SER A 35 -4.08 8.03 -2.28
C SER A 35 -4.89 7.05 -3.14
N HIS A 36 -6.19 7.30 -3.32
CA HIS A 36 -7.01 6.56 -4.28
C HIS A 36 -6.50 6.71 -5.72
N TYR A 37 -6.11 7.92 -6.12
CA TYR A 37 -5.50 8.16 -7.41
C TYR A 37 -4.16 7.42 -7.55
N ALA A 38 -3.33 7.38 -6.50
CA ALA A 38 -2.07 6.65 -6.53
C ALA A 38 -2.29 5.14 -6.76
N LEU A 39 -3.32 4.55 -6.15
CA LEU A 39 -3.72 3.16 -6.39
C LEU A 39 -4.12 2.94 -7.86
N ASP A 40 -5.04 3.75 -8.37
CA ASP A 40 -5.52 3.63 -9.75
C ASP A 40 -4.39 3.85 -10.77
N TRP A 41 -3.54 4.85 -10.53
CA TRP A 41 -2.35 5.10 -11.35
C TRP A 41 -1.40 3.92 -11.34
N ALA A 42 -1.13 3.32 -10.18
CA ALA A 42 -0.26 2.15 -10.06
C ALA A 42 -0.84 0.96 -10.81
N LEU A 43 -2.15 0.72 -10.70
CA LEU A 43 -2.83 -0.34 -11.44
C LEU A 43 -2.76 -0.12 -12.95
N GLN A 44 -2.91 1.11 -13.43
CA GLN A 44 -2.83 1.42 -14.87
C GLN A 44 -1.42 1.32 -15.44
N ASN A 45 -0.41 1.80 -14.70
CA ASN A 45 0.93 2.01 -15.23
C ASN A 45 1.92 0.91 -14.84
N LEU A 46 1.61 0.13 -13.80
CA LEU A 46 2.47 -0.96 -13.30
C LEU A 46 1.77 -2.32 -13.41
N ILE A 47 0.75 -2.47 -14.27
CA ILE A 47 -0.09 -3.67 -14.32
C ILE A 47 0.72 -4.96 -14.49
N ASP A 48 1.72 -4.98 -15.37
CA ASP A 48 2.56 -6.16 -15.59
C ASP A 48 3.40 -6.52 -14.36
N THR A 49 3.86 -5.50 -13.63
CA THR A 49 4.57 -5.70 -12.37
C THR A 49 3.62 -6.25 -11.31
N LEU A 50 2.43 -5.66 -11.17
CA LEU A 50 1.43 -6.03 -10.17
C LEU A 50 0.84 -7.42 -10.42
N ALA A 51 0.61 -7.80 -11.67
CA ALA A 51 0.13 -9.14 -12.05
C ALA A 51 1.12 -10.25 -11.66
N ASN A 52 2.41 -9.92 -11.58
CA ASN A 52 3.49 -10.83 -11.20
C ASN A 52 3.99 -10.61 -9.76
N SER A 53 3.26 -9.82 -8.96
CA SER A 53 3.58 -9.48 -7.57
C SER A 53 2.44 -9.84 -6.64
N ASP A 54 2.72 -9.90 -5.35
CA ASP A 54 1.69 -9.85 -4.31
C ASP A 54 1.43 -8.38 -3.98
N LEU A 55 0.21 -7.91 -4.24
CA LEU A 55 -0.21 -6.54 -3.92
C LEU A 55 -0.85 -6.49 -2.52
N CYS A 56 -0.32 -5.62 -1.67
CA CYS A 56 -0.86 -5.30 -0.36
C CYS A 56 -1.43 -3.87 -0.36
N ILE A 57 -2.71 -3.73 -0.06
CA ILE A 57 -3.33 -2.45 0.27
C ILE A 57 -3.23 -2.26 1.77
N PHE A 58 -2.52 -1.21 2.18
CA PHE A 58 -2.22 -0.94 3.58
C PHE A 58 -2.89 0.35 4.04
N THR A 59 -3.53 0.34 5.20
CA THR A 59 -4.08 1.55 5.81
C THR A 59 -3.76 1.63 7.29
N VAL A 60 -3.62 2.85 7.79
CA VAL A 60 -3.32 3.11 9.20
C VAL A 60 -4.51 3.82 9.83
N GLN A 61 -5.06 3.24 10.89
CA GLN A 61 -5.98 3.92 11.77
C GLN A 61 -5.16 4.72 12.79
N PRO A 62 -5.23 6.07 12.78
CA PRO A 62 -4.57 6.87 13.80
C PRO A 62 -5.07 6.45 15.19
N ILE A 63 -4.16 6.46 16.17
CA ILE A 63 -4.57 6.32 17.57
C ILE A 63 -5.54 7.46 17.86
N ALA A 64 -6.80 7.12 18.13
CA ALA A 64 -7.77 8.10 18.54
C ALA A 64 -7.32 8.65 19.90
N ASP A 65 -6.88 9.91 19.92
CA ASP A 65 -6.57 10.59 21.16
C ASP A 65 -7.88 10.97 21.85
N TYR A 66 -8.34 10.10 22.74
CA TYR A 66 -9.55 10.31 23.51
C TYR A 66 -9.36 11.27 24.69
N SER A 67 -8.15 11.83 24.90
CA SER A 67 -7.88 12.79 25.98
C SER A 67 -8.86 13.97 25.98
N TYR A 68 -9.25 14.44 24.80
CA TYR A 68 -10.28 15.47 24.65
C TYR A 68 -11.66 15.04 25.17
N LEU A 69 -12.05 13.78 24.97
CA LEU A 69 -13.32 13.27 25.51
C LEU A 69 -13.27 13.23 27.05
N TYR A 70 -12.16 12.78 27.63
CA TYR A 70 -11.95 12.79 29.08
C TYR A 70 -11.99 14.21 29.66
N ALA A 71 -11.36 15.17 28.99
CA ALA A 71 -11.38 16.59 29.38
C ALA A 71 -12.80 17.17 29.35
N SER A 72 -13.63 16.73 28.40
CA SER A 72 -15.03 17.17 28.28
C SER A 72 -16.02 16.48 29.23
N SER A 73 -15.66 15.34 29.83
CA SER A 73 -16.56 14.50 30.62
C SER A 73 -16.14 14.33 32.09
N PHE A 74 -15.49 15.32 32.69
CA PHE A 74 -15.03 15.28 34.09
C PHE A 74 -14.26 14.00 34.45
N GLY A 75 -13.34 13.57 33.58
CA GLY A 75 -12.41 12.46 33.86
C GLY A 75 -12.86 11.08 33.41
N ALA A 76 -14.05 10.91 32.82
CA ALA A 76 -14.45 9.66 32.16
C ALA A 76 -15.40 9.91 30.99
N ALA A 77 -15.01 9.55 29.77
CA ALA A 77 -15.94 9.49 28.66
C ALA A 77 -16.89 8.29 28.83
N PRO A 78 -18.20 8.41 28.55
CA PRO A 78 -19.13 7.28 28.61
C PRO A 78 -18.64 6.12 27.73
N ALA A 79 -18.70 4.89 28.25
CA ALA A 79 -18.22 3.70 27.54
C ALA A 79 -18.88 3.51 26.16
N ASP A 80 -20.17 3.85 26.04
CA ASP A 80 -20.91 3.78 24.77
C ASP A 80 -20.39 4.78 23.74
N LEU A 81 -19.90 5.94 24.18
CA LEU A 81 -19.32 6.93 23.29
C LEU A 81 -17.98 6.42 22.74
N ILE A 82 -17.08 5.94 23.62
CA ILE A 82 -15.81 5.33 23.20
C ILE A 82 -16.05 4.18 22.22
N ARG A 83 -16.98 3.29 22.55
CA ARG A 83 -17.36 2.15 21.71
C ARG A 83 -17.90 2.59 20.36
N SER A 84 -18.82 3.56 20.31
CA SER A 84 -19.38 4.04 19.04
C SER A 84 -18.31 4.68 18.14
N PHE A 85 -17.36 5.42 18.71
CA PHE A 85 -16.22 5.94 17.96
C PHE A 85 -15.35 4.81 17.40
N GLN A 86 -15.02 3.80 18.20
CA GLN A 86 -14.24 2.64 17.75
C GLN A 86 -14.95 1.87 16.63
N GLU A 87 -16.25 1.59 16.80
CA GLU A 87 -17.06 0.90 15.79
C GLU A 87 -17.15 1.70 14.48
N ASN A 88 -17.30 3.02 14.57
CA ASN A 88 -17.31 3.87 13.38
C ASN A 88 -15.95 3.86 12.66
N GLN A 89 -14.84 3.98 13.39
CA GLN A 89 -13.50 3.93 12.80
C GLN A 89 -13.22 2.59 12.10
N GLN A 90 -13.64 1.48 12.70
CA GLN A 90 -13.54 0.16 12.06
C GLN A 90 -14.36 0.10 10.78
N LYS A 91 -15.62 0.56 10.81
CA LYS A 91 -16.49 0.60 9.61
C LYS A 91 -15.86 1.45 8.49
N PHE A 92 -15.29 2.60 8.80
CA PHE A 92 -14.63 3.45 7.82
C PHE A 92 -13.42 2.76 7.18
N SER A 93 -12.55 2.15 7.99
CA SER A 93 -11.38 1.43 7.48
C SER A 93 -11.77 0.23 6.60
N LEU A 94 -12.81 -0.52 6.99
CA LEU A 94 -13.35 -1.61 6.17
C LEU A 94 -13.90 -1.08 4.84
N ALA A 95 -14.71 -0.02 4.86
CA ALA A 95 -15.26 0.58 3.64
C ALA A 95 -14.16 1.11 2.70
N LEU A 96 -13.09 1.69 3.25
CA LEU A 96 -11.93 2.16 2.49
C LEU A 96 -11.23 0.98 1.78
N LEU A 97 -10.95 -0.10 2.51
CA LEU A 97 -10.31 -1.29 1.96
C LEU A 97 -11.18 -2.00 0.93
N GLU A 98 -12.48 -2.11 1.15
CA GLU A 98 -13.41 -2.72 0.19
C GLU A 98 -13.51 -1.88 -1.10
N LYS A 99 -13.54 -0.55 -1.00
CA LYS A 99 -13.44 0.33 -2.17
C LYS A 99 -12.13 0.08 -2.93
N ALA A 100 -11.00 -0.01 -2.23
CA ALA A 100 -9.70 -0.25 -2.85
C ALA A 100 -9.61 -1.62 -3.53
N LYS A 101 -10.12 -2.69 -2.90
CA LYS A 101 -10.27 -4.00 -3.54
C LYS A 101 -11.13 -3.92 -4.78
N GLY A 102 -12.25 -3.20 -4.73
CA GLY A 102 -13.13 -2.98 -5.87
C GLY A 102 -12.40 -2.29 -7.04
N ILE A 103 -11.48 -1.37 -6.77
CA ILE A 103 -10.61 -0.78 -7.80
C ILE A 103 -9.66 -1.84 -8.36
N CYS A 104 -8.95 -2.58 -7.51
CA CYS A 104 -8.01 -3.64 -7.95
C CYS A 104 -8.69 -4.70 -8.84
N SER A 105 -9.88 -5.15 -8.46
CA SER A 105 -10.64 -6.17 -9.19
C SER A 105 -11.01 -5.74 -10.61
N LYS A 106 -11.21 -4.44 -10.88
CA LYS A 106 -11.46 -3.92 -12.24
C LYS A 106 -10.28 -4.14 -13.19
N TYR A 107 -9.08 -4.28 -12.64
CA TYR A 107 -7.85 -4.58 -13.38
C TYR A 107 -7.47 -6.06 -13.31
N GLY A 108 -8.32 -6.92 -12.75
CA GLY A 108 -8.03 -8.36 -12.57
C GLY A 108 -6.97 -8.65 -11.50
N ILE A 109 -6.68 -7.70 -10.62
CA ILE A 109 -5.70 -7.85 -9.54
C ILE A 109 -6.39 -8.17 -8.23
N VAL A 110 -5.97 -9.26 -7.58
CA VAL A 110 -6.37 -9.59 -6.21
C VAL A 110 -5.35 -9.00 -5.26
N ALA A 111 -5.81 -8.20 -4.30
CA ALA A 111 -4.95 -7.57 -3.30
C ALA A 111 -5.27 -8.07 -1.89
N GLU A 112 -4.21 -8.33 -1.12
CA GLU A 112 -4.32 -8.50 0.33
C GLU A 112 -4.56 -7.12 0.97
N THR A 113 -5.30 -7.09 2.08
CA THR A 113 -5.58 -5.86 2.81
C THR A 113 -5.07 -5.94 4.23
N VAL A 114 -4.39 -4.91 4.69
CA VAL A 114 -3.84 -4.81 6.05
C VAL A 114 -4.23 -3.48 6.67
N THR A 115 -4.75 -3.54 7.88
CA THR A 115 -5.02 -2.36 8.71
C THR A 115 -4.19 -2.44 9.98
N VAL A 116 -3.50 -1.35 10.32
CA VAL A 116 -2.75 -1.21 11.58
C VAL A 116 -3.23 0.02 12.34
N VAL A 117 -3.26 -0.05 13.67
CA VAL A 117 -3.49 1.12 14.53
C VAL A 117 -2.14 1.72 14.91
N GLY A 118 -1.95 3.03 14.71
CA GLY A 118 -0.68 3.68 15.06
C GLY A 118 -0.45 5.04 14.41
N ASN A 119 0.79 5.53 14.50
CA ASN A 119 1.24 6.70 13.75
C ASN A 119 1.50 6.28 12.28
N PRO A 120 0.88 6.94 11.28
CA PRO A 120 1.07 6.56 9.87
C PRO A 120 2.52 6.54 9.39
N ASN A 121 3.36 7.46 9.88
CA ASN A 121 4.76 7.56 9.47
C ASN A 121 5.54 6.28 9.83
N GLU A 122 5.44 5.89 11.10
CA GLU A 122 6.14 4.74 11.66
C GLU A 122 5.51 3.43 11.20
N ALA A 123 4.18 3.32 11.30
CA ALA A 123 3.45 2.10 10.96
C ALA A 123 3.69 1.66 9.51
N ILE A 124 3.75 2.60 8.55
CA ILE A 124 4.05 2.28 7.15
C ILE A 124 5.49 1.78 6.99
N CYS A 125 6.48 2.44 7.60
CA CYS A 125 7.89 2.03 7.49
C CYS A 125 8.11 0.67 8.16
N GLU A 126 7.52 0.43 9.33
CA GLU A 126 7.57 -0.86 9.99
C GLU A 126 6.91 -1.97 9.17
N ALA A 127 5.77 -1.68 8.53
CA ALA A 127 5.09 -2.64 7.67
C ALA A 127 5.93 -2.99 6.44
N VAL A 128 6.65 -2.02 5.86
CA VAL A 128 7.61 -2.27 4.77
C VAL A 128 8.62 -3.34 5.16
N GLU A 129 9.22 -3.22 6.34
CA GLU A 129 10.22 -4.16 6.84
C GLU A 129 9.59 -5.51 7.21
N LYS A 130 8.55 -5.50 8.05
CA LYS A 130 7.87 -6.71 8.54
C LYS A 130 7.30 -7.56 7.40
N LEU A 131 6.71 -6.93 6.39
CA LEU A 131 6.08 -7.61 5.25
C LEU A 131 7.04 -7.86 4.09
N ASN A 132 8.31 -7.45 4.20
CA ASN A 132 9.34 -7.54 3.15
C ASN A 132 8.87 -6.90 1.83
N ILE A 133 8.33 -5.68 1.92
CA ILE A 133 7.86 -4.91 0.77
C ILE A 133 9.06 -4.45 -0.06
N GLN A 134 8.94 -4.60 -1.38
CA GLN A 134 9.98 -4.27 -2.36
C GLN A 134 9.68 -2.99 -3.15
N LEU A 135 8.44 -2.50 -3.07
CA LEU A 135 8.04 -1.19 -3.60
C LEU A 135 6.89 -0.66 -2.75
N LEU A 136 7.07 0.54 -2.18
CA LEU A 136 6.01 1.28 -1.49
C LEU A 136 5.45 2.36 -2.44
N VAL A 137 4.14 2.38 -2.63
CA VAL A 137 3.41 3.39 -3.40
C VAL A 137 2.57 4.25 -2.47
N LEU A 138 2.66 5.56 -2.63
CA LEU A 138 1.95 6.56 -1.83
C LEU A 138 1.35 7.65 -2.72
N GLY A 139 0.24 8.24 -2.29
CA GLY A 139 -0.19 9.54 -2.80
C GLY A 139 0.76 10.66 -2.35
N SER A 140 0.81 11.78 -3.07
CA SER A 140 1.72 12.88 -2.70
C SER A 140 1.32 13.60 -1.42
N HIS A 141 0.03 13.69 -1.10
CA HIS A 141 -0.50 14.38 0.09
C HIS A 141 -1.86 13.80 0.50
N SER A 142 -2.31 14.14 1.70
CA SER A 142 -3.68 13.89 2.18
C SER A 142 -4.62 15.07 1.91
N ARG A 143 -5.84 15.00 2.46
CA ARG A 143 -6.88 16.01 2.31
C ARG A 143 -6.47 17.33 2.97
N GLY A 144 -6.54 18.44 2.23
CA GLY A 144 -6.34 19.79 2.77
C GLY A 144 -4.88 20.29 2.85
N ALA A 145 -3.90 19.52 2.36
CA ALA A 145 -2.52 20.01 2.27
C ALA A 145 -2.41 21.24 1.33
N LEU A 146 -1.66 22.26 1.76
CA LEU A 146 -1.53 23.54 1.05
C LEU A 146 -1.08 23.35 -0.41
N LYS A 147 -1.61 24.20 -1.30
CA LYS A 147 -1.42 24.22 -2.77
C LYS A 147 0.02 24.33 -3.30
N ARG A 148 1.06 24.30 -2.46
CA ARG A 148 2.46 24.34 -2.91
C ARG A 148 2.95 22.92 -3.20
N ALA A 149 3.87 22.79 -4.15
CA ALA A 149 4.42 21.52 -4.63
C ALA A 149 5.32 20.78 -3.62
N LEU A 150 4.91 20.74 -2.35
CA LEU A 150 5.62 20.00 -1.30
C LEU A 150 5.23 18.53 -1.38
N LEU A 151 5.74 17.71 -0.48
CA LEU A 151 5.19 16.39 -0.20
C LEU A 151 4.40 16.48 1.10
N GLY A 152 3.36 15.65 1.25
CA GLY A 152 2.66 15.48 2.51
C GLY A 152 3.59 14.91 3.57
N SER A 153 3.27 15.11 4.85
CA SER A 153 4.10 14.65 5.98
C SER A 153 4.44 13.16 5.89
N VAL A 154 3.43 12.31 5.62
CA VAL A 154 3.60 10.86 5.52
C VAL A 154 4.47 10.46 4.34
N SER A 155 4.18 10.97 3.15
CA SER A 155 4.93 10.64 1.93
C SER A 155 6.37 11.15 2.00
N ASN A 156 6.58 12.34 2.56
CA ASN A 156 7.92 12.86 2.83
C ASN A 156 8.67 11.99 3.84
N TYR A 157 8.03 11.61 4.95
CA TYR A 157 8.64 10.75 5.95
C TYR A 157 9.04 9.39 5.36
N CYS A 158 8.12 8.73 4.66
CA CYS A 158 8.37 7.40 4.08
C CYS A 158 9.47 7.46 3.02
N ALA A 159 9.50 8.49 2.16
CA ALA A 159 10.54 8.66 1.15
C ALA A 159 11.96 8.73 1.73
N HIS A 160 12.11 9.22 2.97
CA HIS A 160 13.41 9.30 3.65
C HIS A 160 13.73 8.07 4.51
N ASN A 161 12.72 7.35 5.01
CA ASN A 161 12.93 6.35 6.06
C ASN A 161 12.62 4.90 5.65
N ALA A 162 11.76 4.67 4.65
CA ALA A 162 11.38 3.32 4.24
C ALA A 162 12.58 2.54 3.70
N LYS A 163 12.69 1.26 4.06
CA LYS A 163 13.79 0.37 3.63
C LYS A 163 13.56 -0.28 2.26
N CYS A 164 12.71 0.33 1.43
CA CYS A 164 12.45 -0.09 0.06
C CYS A 164 12.28 1.14 -0.84
N PRO A 165 12.43 1.00 -2.17
CA PRO A 165 12.05 2.05 -3.11
C PRO A 165 10.64 2.61 -2.84
N VAL A 166 10.51 3.94 -2.87
CA VAL A 166 9.25 4.64 -2.65
C VAL A 166 8.84 5.36 -3.93
N LEU A 167 7.64 5.06 -4.42
CA LEU A 167 6.98 5.76 -5.51
C LEU A 167 5.90 6.68 -4.93
N VAL A 168 6.10 7.99 -5.10
CA VAL A 168 5.11 8.99 -4.72
C VAL A 168 4.38 9.48 -5.95
N VAL A 169 3.07 9.20 -6.02
CA VAL A 169 2.21 9.59 -7.13
C VAL A 169 1.52 10.90 -6.81
N LYS A 170 1.81 11.92 -7.61
CA LYS A 170 1.11 13.20 -7.55
C LYS A 170 -0.16 13.13 -8.41
N ARG A 171 -1.32 13.42 -7.80
CA ARG A 171 -2.55 13.68 -8.54
C ARG A 171 -2.41 15.01 -9.30
N PRO A 172 -2.66 15.05 -10.62
CA PRO A 172 -2.76 16.29 -11.37
C PRO A 172 -3.78 17.24 -10.75
N ALA A 173 -3.55 18.55 -10.88
CA ALA A 173 -4.43 19.58 -10.35
C ALA A 173 -5.76 19.65 -11.11
#